data_AF-A0A968TSC5-F1
#
_entry.id   AF-A0A968TSC5-F1
#
_cell.length_a   1.000
_cell.length_b   1.000
_cell.length_c   1.000
_cell.angle_alpha   90.00
_cell.angle_beta   90.00
_cell.angle_gamma   90.00
#
_symmetry.space_group_name_H-M   'P 1'
#
loop_
_entity.id
_entity.type
_entity.pdbx_description
1 polymer ?
#
loop_
_entity_poly.entity_id
_entity_poly.type
_entity_poly.pdbx_seq_one_letter_code
_entity_poly.pdbx_strand_id
1 'polypeptide(L)'
;MARAFARELSRLMENKAQNEPEIRLQDGTTVILDGADYTRENLDNKIFAANKPDNEILAVALYYKNKTESGQSVVLLTEDMILTVKAQFFGVNARSVEIPHVRQLNESYTQLKDAEISDEEMSRFLELGFLQQPERFGVRPNQFVRFHSPTYPASDDTVGRYVFSRSADTPHKIVRLADYNETSPDLFGFGARNLEQRMFLDVLLDPNISIVIGSAKAGTGKTFLSVLSAKKLLESDKFDRVLVSRPTVFMGRNDPGALPGGIDEKYSEWKQPYLDNIQAINKRGAQPGSKQLRLQARLPERWEILPFEFMRGRSISDSLIIVDEFQNTNGHEAKTILTRIGENSKLILMGDVGQIDVPPTFLNKWNNGLALSMAAFTNPSLSDEELSHVAVVELFEGVRSAAAELSSRAFDMATPNH
;
A
#
# COMPACT_ATOMS: atom_id res chain seq x y z
N MET A 1 -1.56 18.71 5.71
CA MET A 1 -2.03 18.65 7.09
C MET A 1 -2.12 20.04 7.71
N ALA A 2 -1.03 20.82 7.81
CA ALA A 2 -1.03 22.18 8.39
C ALA A 2 -2.09 23.14 7.82
N ARG A 3 -2.26 23.22 6.47
CA ARG A 3 -3.31 24.08 5.88
C ARG A 3 -4.74 23.60 6.13
N ALA A 4 -4.96 22.29 6.20
CA ALA A 4 -6.28 21.73 6.49
C ALA A 4 -6.65 21.95 7.96
N PHE A 5 -5.68 21.75 8.86
CA PHE A 5 -5.79 22.08 10.28
C PHE A 5 -6.03 23.58 10.49
N ALA A 6 -5.25 24.45 9.84
CA ALA A 6 -5.45 25.89 9.92
C ALA A 6 -6.83 26.32 9.42
N ARG A 7 -7.35 25.71 8.34
CA ARG A 7 -8.70 25.98 7.84
C ARG A 7 -9.79 25.55 8.82
N GLU A 8 -9.66 24.36 9.42
CA GLU A 8 -10.63 23.90 10.43
C GLU A 8 -10.54 24.74 11.70
N LEU A 9 -9.33 25.12 12.13
CA LEU A 9 -9.11 26.01 13.25
C LEU A 9 -9.75 27.39 13.00
N SER A 10 -9.57 27.96 11.80
CA SER A 10 -10.23 29.21 11.41
C SER A 10 -11.75 29.07 11.46
N ARG A 11 -12.32 27.96 10.97
CA ARG A 11 -13.76 27.67 11.03
C ARG A 11 -14.27 27.59 12.47
N LEU A 12 -13.51 26.95 13.37
CA LEU A 12 -13.83 26.87 14.79
C LEU A 12 -13.74 28.24 15.50
N MET A 13 -12.97 29.17 14.95
CA MET A 13 -12.78 30.53 15.48
C MET A 13 -13.76 31.56 14.90
N GLU A 14 -14.47 31.29 13.80
CA GLU A 14 -15.34 32.25 13.08
C GLU A 14 -16.41 32.92 13.96
N ASN A 15 -16.83 32.28 15.06
CA ASN A 15 -17.88 32.77 15.96
C ASN A 15 -17.38 33.11 17.38
N LYS A 16 -16.06 33.28 17.60
CA LYS A 16 -15.49 33.57 18.93
C LYS A 16 -14.89 34.96 19.03
N ALA A 17 -14.90 35.51 20.24
CA ALA A 17 -14.24 36.78 20.55
C ALA A 17 -12.72 36.67 20.30
N GLN A 18 -12.12 37.74 19.77
CA GLN A 18 -10.66 37.85 19.72
C GLN A 18 -10.11 37.71 21.14
N ASN A 19 -9.21 36.74 21.35
CA ASN A 19 -8.51 36.41 22.60
C ASN A 19 -9.16 35.35 23.53
N GLU A 20 -10.11 34.54 23.08
CA GLU A 20 -10.45 33.30 23.82
C GLU A 20 -9.53 32.14 23.39
N PRO A 21 -8.62 31.64 24.26
CA PRO A 21 -7.73 30.53 23.93
C PRO A 21 -8.45 29.17 23.94
N GLU A 22 -9.61 29.05 24.59
CA GLU A 22 -10.33 27.78 24.72
C GLU A 22 -11.49 27.68 23.72
N ILE A 23 -11.57 26.56 23.00
CA ILE A 23 -12.62 26.21 22.05
C ILE A 23 -13.29 24.93 22.55
N ARG A 24 -14.54 25.03 23.01
CA ARG A 24 -15.35 23.86 23.36
C ARG A 24 -16.04 23.29 22.13
N LEU A 25 -15.82 22.00 21.87
CA LEU A 25 -16.46 21.23 20.83
C LEU A 25 -17.81 20.67 21.32
N GLN A 26 -18.66 20.24 20.38
CA GLN A 26 -20.01 19.74 20.67
C GLN A 26 -20.02 18.45 21.52
N ASP A 27 -18.94 17.67 21.46
CA ASP A 27 -18.77 16.44 22.23
C ASP A 27 -18.25 16.68 23.67
N GLY A 28 -18.08 17.94 24.07
CA GLY A 28 -17.55 18.34 25.38
C GLY A 28 -16.02 18.46 25.44
N THR A 29 -15.30 18.13 24.35
CA THR A 29 -13.85 18.31 24.26
C THR A 29 -13.49 19.80 24.27
N THR A 30 -12.43 20.19 24.97
CA THR A 30 -11.90 21.57 24.95
C THR A 30 -10.56 21.59 24.24
N VAL A 31 -10.45 22.37 23.17
CA VAL A 31 -9.21 22.67 22.44
C VAL A 31 -8.63 23.97 22.97
N ILE A 32 -7.37 23.98 23.36
CA ILE A 32 -6.69 25.17 23.89
C ILE A 32 -5.63 25.63 22.89
N LEU A 33 -5.70 26.90 22.50
CA LEU A 33 -4.69 27.60 21.71
C LEU A 33 -3.73 28.28 22.67
N ASP A 34 -2.58 27.65 22.87
CA ASP A 34 -1.53 28.14 23.74
C ASP A 34 -0.35 28.68 22.92
N GLY A 35 -0.06 29.96 23.10
CA GLY A 35 1.05 30.66 22.42
C GLY A 35 2.18 31.07 23.36
N ALA A 36 2.19 30.59 24.61
CA ALA A 36 3.24 30.90 25.56
C ALA A 36 4.53 30.10 25.31
N ASP A 37 5.67 30.69 25.66
CA ASP A 37 6.97 30.03 25.58
C ASP A 37 7.32 29.39 26.93
N TYR A 38 7.22 28.07 26.99
CA TYR A 38 7.51 27.27 28.18
C TYR A 38 8.94 26.71 28.22
N THR A 39 9.75 26.98 27.20
CA THR A 39 11.05 26.32 27.02
C THR A 39 12.02 26.64 28.16
N ARG A 40 12.08 27.91 28.59
CA ARG A 40 12.93 28.36 29.70
C ARG A 40 12.52 27.75 31.05
N GLU A 41 11.23 27.56 31.27
CA GLU A 41 10.73 27.04 32.54
C GLU A 41 10.94 25.52 32.68
N ASN A 42 10.91 24.78 31.57
CA ASN A 42 10.83 23.32 31.60
C ASN A 42 12.04 22.59 31.00
N LEU A 43 12.89 23.26 30.20
CA LEU A 43 13.96 22.61 29.43
C LEU A 43 15.35 23.26 29.63
N ASP A 44 15.61 23.84 30.81
CA ASP A 44 16.79 24.65 31.15
C ASP A 44 18.16 23.90 31.13
N ASN A 45 18.21 22.68 30.58
CA ASN A 45 19.40 21.87 30.47
C ASN A 45 20.16 22.13 29.16
N LYS A 46 21.49 22.30 29.27
CA LYS A 46 22.48 22.44 28.17
C LYS A 46 22.44 21.35 27.08
N ILE A 47 21.59 20.33 27.22
CA ILE A 47 21.34 19.24 26.26
C ILE A 47 20.57 19.78 25.03
N PHE A 48 19.75 20.82 25.18
CA PHE A 48 18.98 21.42 24.07
C PHE A 48 19.56 22.76 23.67
N ALA A 49 20.71 22.72 23.01
CA ALA A 49 21.18 23.89 22.27
C ALA A 49 20.32 24.07 21.00
N ALA A 50 19.78 25.27 20.86
CA ALA A 50 19.04 25.83 19.72
C ALA A 50 17.51 25.64 19.71
N ASN A 51 16.86 26.76 19.37
CA ASN A 51 15.45 27.00 19.15
C ASN A 51 14.90 26.04 18.06
N LYS A 52 14.51 24.83 18.46
CA LYS A 52 13.91 23.83 17.56
C LYS A 52 12.44 23.66 17.92
N PRO A 53 11.53 23.65 16.94
CA PRO A 53 10.08 23.47 17.15
C PRO A 53 9.73 22.27 18.06
N ASP A 54 10.47 21.17 17.96
CA ASP A 54 10.32 20.00 18.85
C ASP A 54 10.40 20.35 20.35
N ASN A 55 11.32 21.23 20.71
CA ASN A 55 11.58 21.57 22.11
C ASN A 55 10.44 22.45 22.65
N GLU A 56 9.89 23.32 21.82
CA GLU A 56 8.69 24.11 22.15
C GLU A 56 7.51 23.17 22.43
N ILE A 57 7.27 22.19 21.56
CA ILE A 57 6.20 21.19 21.74
C ILE A 57 6.42 20.38 23.03
N LEU A 58 7.65 19.93 23.31
CA LEU A 58 7.98 19.21 24.54
C LEU A 58 7.78 20.05 25.79
N ALA A 59 8.16 21.33 25.75
CA ALA A 59 8.04 22.24 26.87
C ALA A 59 6.58 22.46 27.26
N VAL A 60 5.69 22.60 26.26
CA VAL A 60 4.23 22.67 26.47
C VAL A 60 3.73 21.39 27.14
N ALA A 61 4.10 20.22 26.61
CA ALA A 61 3.66 18.93 27.17
C ALA A 61 4.14 18.73 28.62
N LEU A 62 5.37 19.15 28.92
CA LEU A 62 5.94 19.11 30.27
C LEU A 62 5.24 20.08 31.23
N TYR A 63 4.98 21.31 30.79
CA TYR A 63 4.25 22.29 31.57
C TYR A 63 2.89 21.76 32.02
N TYR A 64 2.09 21.25 31.08
CA TYR A 64 0.78 20.69 31.40
C TYR A 64 0.88 19.45 32.27
N LYS A 65 1.89 18.60 32.07
CA LYS A 65 2.13 17.42 32.91
C LYS A 65 2.45 17.82 34.36
N ASN A 66 3.25 18.88 34.55
CA ASN A 66 3.62 19.38 35.87
C ASN A 66 2.44 20.10 36.57
N LYS A 67 1.50 20.65 35.80
CA LYS A 67 0.29 21.32 36.31
C LYS A 67 -0.89 20.38 36.57
N THR A 68 -0.89 19.17 36.04
CA THR A 68 -2.04 18.27 36.16
C THR A 68 -2.14 17.69 37.57
N GLU A 69 -3.33 17.72 38.15
CA GLU A 69 -3.60 17.14 39.47
C GLU A 69 -3.59 15.61 39.43
N SER A 70 -3.48 14.97 40.61
CA SER A 70 -3.47 13.51 40.75
C SER A 70 -4.72 12.88 40.11
N GLY A 71 -4.53 12.17 38.98
CA GLY A 71 -5.58 11.45 38.26
C GLY A 71 -5.78 11.90 36.80
N GLN A 72 -5.20 13.02 36.39
CA GLN A 72 -5.17 13.46 35.00
C GLN A 72 -3.86 13.07 34.33
N SER A 73 -3.91 12.70 33.05
CA SER A 73 -2.73 12.28 32.29
C SER A 73 -2.54 13.12 31.04
N VAL A 74 -1.33 13.60 30.83
CA VAL A 74 -0.93 14.32 29.61
C VAL A 74 -0.32 13.33 28.63
N VAL A 75 -0.85 13.33 27.41
CA VAL A 75 -0.37 12.50 26.31
C VAL A 75 0.03 13.40 25.15
N LEU A 76 1.29 13.29 24.70
CA LEU A 76 1.77 13.93 23.49
C LEU A 76 1.41 13.05 22.29
N LEU A 77 0.59 13.58 21.38
CA LEU A 77 0.27 12.95 20.11
C LEU A 77 1.21 13.45 19.02
N THR A 78 2.03 12.56 18.47
CA THR A 78 2.98 12.92 17.41
C THR A 78 3.32 11.72 16.52
N GLU A 79 3.48 11.99 15.23
CA GLU A 79 4.05 11.02 14.26
C GLU A 79 5.59 11.18 14.14
N ASP A 80 6.18 12.16 14.84
CA ASP A 80 7.63 12.35 14.89
C ASP A 80 8.26 11.45 15.95
N MET A 81 9.08 10.52 15.48
CA MET A 81 9.76 9.53 16.31
C MET A 81 10.83 10.13 17.21
N ILE A 82 11.56 11.13 16.73
CA ILE A 82 12.59 11.84 17.52
C ILE A 82 11.90 12.58 18.66
N LEU A 83 10.77 13.23 18.37
CA LEU A 83 9.97 13.90 19.37
C LEU A 83 9.40 12.91 20.40
N THR A 84 8.96 11.73 19.95
CA THR A 84 8.45 10.66 20.82
C THR A 84 9.52 10.16 21.80
N VAL A 85 10.73 9.89 21.31
CA VAL A 85 11.86 9.44 22.16
C VAL A 85 12.25 10.51 23.16
N LYS A 86 12.33 11.78 22.73
CA LYS A 86 12.59 12.91 23.65
C LYS A 86 11.50 13.00 24.72
N ALA A 87 10.23 12.88 24.34
CA ALA A 87 9.11 12.94 25.28
C ALA A 87 9.20 11.83 26.34
N GLN A 88 9.48 10.59 25.92
CA GLN A 88 9.66 9.45 26.82
C GLN A 88 10.84 9.66 27.77
N PHE A 89 11.96 10.23 27.30
CA PHE A 89 13.11 10.57 28.14
C PHE A 89 12.73 11.55 29.27
N PHE A 90 11.84 12.51 29.00
CA PHE A 90 11.28 13.42 30.01
C PHE A 90 10.05 12.86 30.76
N GLY A 91 9.75 11.58 30.56
CA GLY A 91 8.61 10.88 31.14
C GLY A 91 7.25 11.42 30.69
N VAL A 92 7.19 12.17 29.58
CA VAL A 92 5.93 12.54 28.93
C VAL A 92 5.44 11.32 28.16
N ASN A 93 4.21 10.91 28.41
CA ASN A 93 3.61 9.81 27.65
C ASN A 93 3.39 10.29 26.22
N ALA A 94 4.08 9.70 25.25
CA ALA A 94 3.92 10.03 23.84
C ALA A 94 3.33 8.83 23.11
N ARG A 95 2.34 9.08 22.25
CA ARG A 95 1.68 8.07 21.42
C ARG A 95 1.62 8.56 19.98
N SER A 96 1.88 7.66 19.04
CA SER A 96 1.43 7.88 17.66
C SER A 96 -0.09 7.88 17.67
N VAL A 97 -0.67 8.73 16.83
CA VAL A 97 -2.10 8.72 16.63
C VAL A 97 -2.38 7.44 15.87
N GLU A 98 -2.85 6.39 16.56
CA GLU A 98 -3.68 5.42 15.85
C GLU A 98 -4.73 6.26 15.14
N ILE A 99 -4.85 6.08 13.83
CA ILE A 99 -5.87 6.77 13.05
C ILE A 99 -7.04 5.78 13.02
N PRO A 100 -8.00 5.80 13.98
CA PRO A 100 -9.15 4.88 13.98
C PRO A 100 -9.82 4.80 12.61
N HIS A 101 -9.80 5.91 11.88
CA HIS A 101 -10.32 6.02 10.53
C HIS A 101 -9.61 5.09 9.51
N VAL A 102 -8.29 4.91 9.58
CA VAL A 102 -7.56 4.01 8.66
C VAL A 102 -7.92 2.56 8.91
N ARG A 103 -7.96 2.17 10.19
CA ARG A 103 -8.41 0.84 10.60
C ARG A 103 -9.84 0.57 10.11
N GLN A 104 -10.76 1.50 10.37
CA GLN A 104 -12.15 1.39 9.94
C GLN A 104 -12.27 1.26 8.41
N LEU A 105 -11.53 2.08 7.64
CA LEU A 105 -11.58 2.04 6.18
C LEU A 105 -11.02 0.72 5.63
N ASN A 106 -9.92 0.23 6.18
CA ASN A 106 -9.34 -1.03 5.74
C ASN A 106 -10.23 -2.23 6.14
N GLU A 107 -10.77 -2.26 7.36
CA GLU A 107 -11.65 -3.35 7.83
C GLU A 107 -13.03 -3.35 7.14
N SER A 108 -13.49 -2.20 6.64
CA SER A 108 -14.77 -2.09 5.90
C SER A 108 -14.64 -2.35 4.40
N TYR A 109 -13.42 -2.34 3.87
CA TYR A 109 -13.19 -2.69 2.47
C TYR A 109 -13.35 -4.20 2.28
N THR A 110 -13.99 -4.58 1.18
CA THR A 110 -14.05 -5.96 0.72
C THR A 110 -13.76 -5.96 -0.77
N GLN A 111 -12.73 -6.70 -1.18
CA GLN A 111 -12.33 -6.78 -2.58
C GLN A 111 -13.32 -7.57 -3.45
N LEU A 112 -13.96 -8.60 -2.88
CA LEU A 112 -14.88 -9.52 -3.57
C LEU A 112 -16.25 -9.52 -2.88
N LYS A 113 -17.29 -9.11 -3.59
CA LYS A 113 -18.67 -9.20 -3.12
C LYS A 113 -19.38 -10.38 -3.73
N ASP A 114 -20.24 -11.05 -2.97
CA ASP A 114 -21.17 -12.04 -3.51
C ASP A 114 -22.48 -11.36 -3.92
N ALA A 115 -23.02 -11.73 -5.09
CA ALA A 115 -24.29 -11.23 -5.59
C ALA A 115 -25.10 -12.34 -6.26
N GLU A 116 -26.42 -12.35 -6.02
CA GLU A 116 -27.36 -13.22 -6.71
C GLU A 116 -27.84 -12.54 -8.00
N ILE A 117 -27.87 -13.30 -9.10
CA ILE A 117 -28.40 -12.88 -10.40
C ILE A 117 -29.35 -13.95 -10.94
N SER A 118 -30.16 -13.61 -11.95
CA SER A 118 -31.03 -14.61 -12.58
C SER A 118 -30.23 -15.65 -13.37
N ASP A 119 -30.81 -16.84 -13.61
CA ASP A 119 -30.17 -17.87 -14.43
C ASP A 119 -29.92 -17.39 -15.87
N GLU A 120 -30.77 -16.49 -16.39
CA GLU A 120 -30.58 -15.84 -17.69
C GLU A 120 -29.42 -14.84 -17.69
N GLU A 121 -29.29 -14.04 -16.63
CA GLU A 121 -28.14 -13.15 -16.44
C GLU A 121 -26.84 -13.96 -16.29
N MET A 122 -26.87 -15.06 -15.53
CA MET A 122 -25.73 -15.97 -15.39
C MET A 122 -25.32 -16.59 -16.72
N SER A 123 -26.28 -17.12 -17.48
CA SER A 123 -26.02 -17.71 -18.80
C SER A 123 -25.38 -16.69 -19.75
N ARG A 124 -25.91 -15.46 -19.77
CA ARG A 124 -25.35 -14.34 -20.54
C ARG A 124 -23.94 -13.96 -20.07
N PHE A 125 -23.70 -13.91 -18.76
CA PHE A 125 -22.39 -13.56 -18.21
C PHE A 125 -21.32 -14.57 -18.63
N LEU A 126 -21.65 -15.87 -18.57
CA LEU A 126 -20.74 -16.95 -18.94
C LEU A 126 -20.48 -16.98 -20.46
N GLU A 127 -21.49 -16.69 -21.28
CA GLU A 127 -21.39 -16.69 -22.75
C GLU A 127 -20.71 -15.43 -23.30
N LEU A 128 -21.14 -14.25 -22.85
CA LEU A 128 -20.65 -12.96 -23.34
C LEU A 128 -19.38 -12.49 -22.62
N GLY A 129 -19.09 -13.04 -21.43
CA GLY A 129 -17.96 -12.64 -20.60
C GLY A 129 -18.14 -11.30 -19.88
N PHE A 130 -19.34 -10.70 -19.91
CA PHE A 130 -19.63 -9.49 -19.15
C PHE A 130 -21.12 -9.32 -18.83
N LEU A 131 -21.39 -8.50 -17.81
CA LEU A 131 -22.70 -7.96 -17.48
C LEU A 131 -22.66 -6.44 -17.47
N GLN A 132 -23.75 -5.79 -17.87
CA GLN A 132 -23.91 -4.34 -17.76
C GLN A 132 -24.52 -3.97 -16.39
N GLN A 133 -24.60 -2.67 -16.13
CA GLN A 133 -25.21 -2.10 -14.92
C GLN A 133 -24.53 -2.54 -13.60
N PRO A 134 -23.19 -2.40 -13.48
CA PRO A 134 -22.44 -2.75 -12.26
C PRO A 134 -22.98 -2.05 -10.99
N GLU A 135 -23.54 -0.85 -11.14
CA GLU A 135 -24.07 -0.04 -10.04
C GLU A 135 -25.16 -0.75 -9.23
N ARG A 136 -25.89 -1.70 -9.84
CA ARG A 136 -26.92 -2.52 -9.16
C ARG A 136 -26.36 -3.38 -8.02
N PHE A 137 -25.06 -3.70 -8.06
CA PHE A 137 -24.41 -4.59 -7.10
C PHE A 137 -23.67 -3.81 -5.98
N GLY A 138 -23.78 -2.48 -5.96
CA GLY A 138 -23.12 -1.63 -4.96
C GLY A 138 -21.60 -1.80 -4.96
N VAL A 139 -21.01 -2.12 -6.11
CA VAL A 139 -19.55 -2.22 -6.29
C VAL A 139 -18.97 -0.94 -6.83
N ARG A 140 -17.70 -0.73 -6.53
CA ARG A 140 -16.90 0.41 -7.00
C ARG A 140 -15.94 -0.04 -8.10
N PRO A 141 -15.43 0.87 -8.93
CA PRO A 141 -14.50 0.52 -10.00
C PRO A 141 -13.34 -0.33 -9.50
N ASN A 142 -12.97 -1.32 -10.29
CA ASN A 142 -11.94 -2.32 -10.01
C ASN A 142 -12.20 -3.23 -8.78
N GLN A 143 -13.38 -3.18 -8.15
CA GLN A 143 -13.82 -4.24 -7.23
C GLN A 143 -14.34 -5.46 -7.98
N PHE A 144 -14.33 -6.61 -7.32
CA PHE A 144 -14.77 -7.88 -7.87
C PHE A 144 -16.15 -8.27 -7.32
N VAL A 145 -16.91 -8.98 -8.15
CA VAL A 145 -18.19 -9.60 -7.79
C VAL A 145 -18.14 -11.07 -8.18
N ARG A 146 -18.53 -11.94 -7.26
CA ARG A 146 -18.80 -13.35 -7.53
C ARG A 146 -20.29 -13.55 -7.63
N PHE A 147 -20.73 -14.02 -8.79
CA PHE A 147 -22.14 -14.26 -9.04
C PHE A 147 -22.55 -15.69 -8.67
N HIS A 148 -23.80 -15.83 -8.26
CA HIS A 148 -24.51 -17.09 -8.18
C HIS A 148 -25.94 -16.89 -8.65
N SER A 149 -26.59 -18.00 -9.02
CA SER A 149 -28.00 -18.03 -9.37
C SER A 149 -28.66 -19.26 -8.74
N PRO A 150 -30.00 -19.37 -8.77
CA PRO A 150 -30.69 -20.53 -8.20
C PRO A 150 -30.20 -21.89 -8.72
N THR A 151 -29.76 -21.96 -9.98
CA THR A 151 -29.26 -23.20 -10.59
C THR A 151 -27.74 -23.27 -10.76
N TYR A 152 -27.03 -22.16 -10.59
CA TYR A 152 -25.58 -22.10 -10.76
C TYR A 152 -24.90 -21.56 -9.49
N PRO A 153 -24.21 -22.42 -8.70
CA PRO A 153 -23.57 -21.99 -7.46
C PRO A 153 -22.39 -21.05 -7.74
N ALA A 154 -22.05 -20.23 -6.73
CA ALA A 154 -20.86 -19.39 -6.78
C ALA A 154 -19.60 -20.24 -7.01
N SER A 155 -18.76 -19.82 -7.95
CA SER A 155 -17.47 -20.45 -8.25
C SER A 155 -16.43 -19.41 -8.68
N ASP A 156 -15.17 -19.82 -8.82
CA ASP A 156 -14.11 -18.93 -9.30
C ASP A 156 -14.36 -18.45 -10.75
N ASP A 157 -15.17 -19.18 -11.51
CA ASP A 157 -15.50 -18.87 -12.90
C ASP A 157 -16.65 -17.87 -13.04
N THR A 158 -17.40 -17.63 -11.96
CA THR A 158 -18.47 -16.63 -11.91
C THR A 158 -18.02 -15.29 -11.35
N VAL A 159 -16.70 -15.09 -11.25
CA VAL A 159 -16.12 -13.84 -10.79
C VAL A 159 -15.89 -12.87 -11.95
N GLY A 160 -16.27 -11.61 -11.75
CA GLY A 160 -15.92 -10.52 -12.65
C GLY A 160 -15.49 -9.26 -11.93
N ARG A 161 -14.78 -8.38 -12.62
CA ARG A 161 -14.35 -7.07 -12.13
C ARG A 161 -15.20 -5.98 -12.74
N TYR A 162 -15.60 -5.01 -11.93
CA TYR A 162 -16.23 -3.79 -12.42
C TYR A 162 -15.20 -2.93 -13.18
N VAL A 163 -15.39 -2.82 -14.49
CA VAL A 163 -14.66 -1.92 -15.39
C VAL A 163 -15.50 -0.66 -15.63
N PHE A 164 -15.01 0.45 -15.08
CA PHE A 164 -15.58 1.79 -15.32
C PHE A 164 -15.18 2.30 -16.71
N SER A 165 -16.15 2.85 -17.43
CA SER A 165 -15.90 3.49 -18.73
C SER A 165 -15.75 4.99 -18.54
N ARG A 166 -14.61 5.53 -18.98
CA ARG A 166 -14.34 6.98 -18.98
C ARG A 166 -14.93 7.70 -20.21
N SER A 167 -15.46 6.94 -21.17
CA SER A 167 -16.16 7.48 -22.33
C SER A 167 -17.67 7.48 -22.07
N ALA A 168 -18.33 8.61 -22.33
CA ALA A 168 -19.77 8.76 -22.17
C ALA A 168 -20.58 7.79 -23.04
N ASP A 169 -20.02 7.34 -24.17
CA ASP A 169 -20.72 6.48 -25.14
C ASP A 169 -20.56 4.99 -24.86
N THR A 170 -19.69 4.62 -23.90
CA THR A 170 -19.41 3.22 -23.57
C THR A 170 -19.99 2.88 -22.19
N PRO A 171 -20.88 1.88 -22.08
CA PRO A 171 -21.49 1.55 -20.81
C PRO A 171 -20.48 0.91 -19.85
N HIS A 172 -20.69 1.16 -18.56
CA HIS A 172 -20.03 0.45 -17.48
C HIS A 172 -20.39 -1.03 -17.49
N LYS A 173 -19.44 -1.89 -17.11
CA LYS A 173 -19.65 -3.34 -17.15
C LYS A 173 -18.85 -4.07 -16.08
N ILE A 174 -19.35 -5.23 -15.69
CA ILE A 174 -18.60 -6.24 -14.93
C ILE A 174 -18.06 -7.23 -15.95
N VAL A 175 -16.74 -7.32 -16.09
CA VAL A 175 -16.06 -8.22 -17.03
C VAL A 175 -15.62 -9.46 -16.29
N ARG A 176 -16.00 -10.64 -16.79
CA ARG A 176 -15.58 -11.93 -16.26
C ARG A 176 -14.05 -12.03 -16.29
N LEU A 177 -13.47 -12.54 -15.21
CA LEU A 177 -12.02 -12.69 -15.13
C LEU A 177 -11.54 -13.63 -16.23
N ALA A 178 -10.40 -13.32 -16.85
CA ALA A 178 -9.77 -14.26 -17.78
C ALA A 178 -9.29 -15.51 -17.03
N ASP A 179 -9.26 -16.64 -17.73
CA ASP A 179 -8.68 -17.88 -17.22
C ASP A 179 -7.15 -17.78 -17.30
N TYR A 180 -6.53 -17.05 -16.36
CA TYR A 180 -5.07 -16.91 -16.23
C TYR A 180 -4.42 -18.24 -15.81
N ASN A 181 -4.53 -19.28 -16.63
CA ASN A 181 -4.04 -20.63 -16.34
C ASN A 181 -2.67 -20.91 -16.99
N GLU A 182 -2.03 -22.03 -16.67
CA GLU A 182 -0.70 -22.38 -17.22
C GLU A 182 -0.70 -22.60 -18.74
N THR A 183 -1.88 -22.80 -19.33
CA THR A 183 -2.04 -22.90 -20.78
C THR A 183 -2.18 -21.54 -21.46
N SER A 184 -2.26 -20.44 -20.72
CA SER A 184 -2.30 -19.08 -21.25
C SER A 184 -0.95 -18.75 -21.90
N PRO A 185 -0.86 -18.71 -23.25
CA PRO A 185 0.40 -18.44 -23.93
C PRO A 185 0.95 -17.05 -23.56
N ASP A 186 0.06 -16.17 -23.14
CA ASP A 186 0.33 -14.79 -22.75
C ASP A 186 1.08 -14.63 -21.42
N LEU A 187 1.22 -15.70 -20.62
CA LEU A 187 1.89 -15.67 -19.32
C LEU A 187 3.08 -16.64 -19.23
N PHE A 188 3.75 -16.92 -20.35
CA PHE A 188 4.99 -17.70 -20.40
C PHE A 188 4.88 -19.10 -19.75
N GLY A 189 3.69 -19.70 -19.83
CA GLY A 189 3.39 -21.01 -19.23
C GLY A 189 3.12 -20.96 -17.72
N PHE A 190 2.98 -19.77 -17.12
CA PHE A 190 2.53 -19.60 -15.73
C PHE A 190 1.06 -19.20 -15.69
N GLY A 191 0.41 -19.51 -14.58
CA GLY A 191 -0.96 -19.09 -14.30
C GLY A 191 -1.18 -18.85 -12.81
N ALA A 192 -2.29 -18.18 -12.50
CA ALA A 192 -2.84 -18.12 -11.16
C ALA A 192 -3.20 -19.53 -10.66
N ARG A 193 -2.91 -19.78 -9.39
CA ARG A 193 -3.18 -21.06 -8.72
C ARG A 193 -4.41 -21.04 -7.81
N ASN A 194 -4.92 -19.85 -7.50
CA ASN A 194 -6.16 -19.62 -6.77
C ASN A 194 -6.83 -18.32 -7.26
N LEU A 195 -8.04 -18.06 -6.79
CA LEU A 195 -8.81 -16.88 -7.17
C LEU A 195 -8.10 -15.56 -6.82
N GLU A 196 -7.44 -15.45 -5.67
CA GLU A 196 -6.73 -14.24 -5.26
C GLU A 196 -5.62 -13.86 -6.24
N GLN A 197 -4.83 -14.84 -6.71
CA GLN A 197 -3.83 -14.61 -7.75
C GLN A 197 -4.47 -14.26 -9.10
N ARG A 198 -5.64 -14.84 -9.43
CA ARG A 198 -6.38 -14.53 -10.66
C ARG A 198 -6.86 -13.08 -10.66
N MET A 199 -7.45 -12.63 -9.55
CA MET A 199 -7.84 -11.23 -9.33
C MET A 199 -6.64 -10.28 -9.40
N PHE A 200 -5.52 -10.67 -8.78
CA PHE A 200 -4.32 -9.85 -8.80
C PHE A 200 -3.71 -9.72 -10.20
N LEU A 201 -3.59 -10.83 -10.94
CA LEU A 201 -3.15 -10.80 -12.33
C LEU A 201 -4.06 -9.93 -13.20
N ASP A 202 -5.38 -9.96 -12.97
CA ASP A 202 -6.35 -9.16 -13.74
C ASP A 202 -6.05 -7.67 -13.67
N VAL A 203 -5.86 -7.14 -12.46
CA VAL A 203 -5.58 -5.71 -12.26
C VAL A 203 -4.14 -5.33 -12.63
N LEU A 204 -3.21 -6.29 -12.51
CA LEU A 204 -1.81 -6.09 -12.94
C LEU A 204 -1.70 -6.00 -14.46
N LEU A 205 -2.45 -6.81 -15.21
CA LEU A 205 -2.38 -6.90 -16.66
C LEU A 205 -3.24 -5.85 -17.39
N ASP A 206 -4.17 -5.19 -16.70
CA ASP A 206 -4.93 -4.08 -17.26
C ASP A 206 -4.08 -2.79 -17.30
N PRO A 207 -3.65 -2.30 -18.48
CA PRO A 207 -2.83 -1.09 -18.57
C PRO A 207 -3.62 0.19 -18.24
N ASN A 208 -4.96 0.14 -18.17
CA ASN A 208 -5.80 1.31 -17.87
C ASN A 208 -5.89 1.61 -16.37
N ILE A 209 -5.39 0.71 -15.52
CA ILE A 209 -5.25 0.89 -14.08
C ILE A 209 -3.84 1.44 -13.82
N SER A 210 -3.77 2.70 -13.41
CA SER A 210 -2.52 3.41 -13.16
C SER A 210 -1.88 3.07 -11.81
N ILE A 211 -2.67 2.67 -10.81
CA ILE A 211 -2.17 2.32 -9.47
C ILE A 211 -2.76 0.99 -9.03
N VAL A 212 -1.91 0.03 -8.69
CA VAL A 212 -2.30 -1.24 -8.08
C VAL A 212 -1.69 -1.31 -6.69
N ILE A 213 -2.51 -1.62 -5.69
CA ILE A 213 -2.09 -1.80 -4.30
C ILE A 213 -2.37 -3.25 -3.91
N GLY A 214 -1.32 -4.04 -3.77
CA GLY A 214 -1.37 -5.45 -3.38
C GLY A 214 -0.94 -5.64 -1.92
N SER A 215 -1.89 -5.86 -1.01
CA SER A 215 -1.59 -6.29 0.36
C SER A 215 -1.59 -7.81 0.41
N ALA A 216 -0.43 -8.42 0.60
CA ALA A 216 -0.26 -9.83 0.31
C ALA A 216 0.70 -10.52 1.28
N LYS A 217 0.20 -11.57 1.94
CA LYS A 217 0.99 -12.38 2.88
C LYS A 217 2.22 -12.99 2.21
N ALA A 218 3.27 -13.24 3.00
CA ALA A 218 4.45 -13.93 2.52
C ALA A 218 4.15 -15.32 1.91
N GLY A 219 4.62 -15.56 0.69
CA GLY A 219 4.41 -16.82 -0.04
C GLY A 219 3.15 -16.88 -0.90
N THR A 220 2.43 -15.77 -1.08
CA THR A 220 1.27 -15.65 -2.02
C THR A 220 1.69 -15.45 -3.47
N GLY A 221 2.98 -15.25 -3.76
CA GLY A 221 3.51 -15.05 -5.11
C GLY A 221 3.47 -13.60 -5.62
N LYS A 222 3.15 -12.62 -4.77
CA LYS A 222 3.02 -11.18 -5.15
C LYS A 222 4.16 -10.65 -6.02
N THR A 223 5.41 -10.86 -5.59
CA THR A 223 6.61 -10.37 -6.30
C THR A 223 6.77 -11.07 -7.64
N PHE A 224 6.53 -12.39 -7.70
CA PHE A 224 6.61 -13.16 -8.93
C PHE A 224 5.55 -12.72 -9.95
N LEU A 225 4.29 -12.59 -9.53
CA LEU A 225 3.18 -12.19 -10.39
C LEU A 225 3.37 -10.77 -10.94
N SER A 226 3.86 -9.84 -10.13
CA SER A 226 4.16 -8.48 -10.59
C SER A 226 5.31 -8.43 -11.60
N VAL A 227 6.36 -9.22 -11.40
CA VAL A 227 7.46 -9.35 -12.39
C VAL A 227 6.94 -10.00 -13.69
N LEU A 228 6.10 -11.03 -13.57
CA LEU A 228 5.45 -11.71 -14.69
C LEU A 228 4.59 -10.74 -15.52
N SER A 229 3.68 -10.02 -14.87
CA SER A 229 2.82 -9.03 -15.53
C SER A 229 3.61 -7.87 -16.11
N ALA A 230 4.65 -7.40 -15.41
CA ALA A 230 5.51 -6.34 -15.91
C ALA A 230 6.25 -6.74 -17.18
N LYS A 231 6.79 -7.97 -17.23
CA LYS A 231 7.41 -8.50 -18.44
C LYS A 231 6.42 -8.57 -19.59
N LYS A 232 5.19 -9.07 -19.35
CA LYS A 232 4.15 -9.15 -20.37
C LYS A 232 3.74 -7.77 -20.91
N LEU A 233 3.56 -6.79 -20.03
CA LEU A 233 3.21 -5.43 -20.41
C LEU A 233 4.35 -4.71 -21.13
N LEU A 234 5.60 -5.00 -20.76
CA LEU A 234 6.78 -4.48 -21.44
C LEU A 234 6.92 -5.08 -22.86
N GLU A 235 6.69 -6.39 -23.04
CA GLU A 235 6.72 -7.05 -24.36
C GLU A 235 5.57 -6.64 -25.28
N SER A 236 4.52 -6.02 -24.76
CA SER A 236 3.43 -5.44 -25.55
C SER A 236 3.60 -3.93 -25.79
N ASP A 237 4.80 -3.40 -25.53
CA ASP A 237 5.19 -1.99 -25.69
C ASP A 237 4.20 -1.01 -25.05
N LYS A 238 3.59 -1.41 -23.92
CA LYS A 238 2.71 -0.53 -23.15
C LYS A 238 3.46 0.49 -22.31
N PHE A 239 4.70 0.19 -21.95
CA PHE A 239 5.57 1.04 -21.14
C PHE A 239 6.98 1.01 -21.69
N ASP A 240 7.74 2.10 -21.60
CA ASP A 240 9.10 2.19 -22.11
C ASP A 240 10.10 1.42 -21.26
N ARG A 241 9.82 1.23 -19.97
CA ARG A 241 10.70 0.51 -19.05
C ARG A 241 10.00 0.00 -17.81
N VAL A 242 10.66 -0.91 -17.11
CA VAL A 242 10.27 -1.38 -15.78
C VAL A 242 11.26 -0.88 -14.75
N LEU A 243 10.76 -0.20 -13.73
CA LEU A 243 11.51 0.26 -12.56
C LEU A 243 11.10 -0.58 -11.36
N VAL A 244 12.08 -1.14 -10.66
CA VAL A 244 11.82 -1.88 -9.41
C VAL A 244 12.55 -1.18 -8.27
N SER A 245 11.84 -1.01 -7.16
CA SER A 245 12.36 -0.35 -5.97
C SER A 245 11.89 -1.06 -4.71
N ARG A 246 12.69 -0.94 -3.64
CA ARG A 246 12.36 -1.42 -2.30
C ARG A 246 12.74 -0.35 -1.27
N PRO A 247 11.87 0.01 -0.30
CA PRO A 247 12.23 0.92 0.78
C PRO A 247 13.40 0.37 1.61
N THR A 248 14.34 1.25 1.94
CA THR A 248 15.49 0.87 2.76
C THR A 248 15.09 0.76 4.23
N VAL A 249 15.30 -0.40 4.85
CA VAL A 249 15.04 -0.60 6.29
C VAL A 249 16.37 -0.79 7.03
N PHE A 250 16.69 0.14 7.92
CA PHE A 250 17.94 0.11 8.70
C PHE A 250 17.73 -0.63 10.02
N MET A 251 17.85 -1.97 10.02
CA MET A 251 17.83 -2.76 11.25
C MET A 251 19.23 -2.91 11.83
N GLY A 252 19.76 -1.87 12.50
CA GLY A 252 20.92 -1.97 13.42
C GLY A 252 22.26 -2.50 12.86
N ARG A 253 22.33 -2.92 11.60
CA ARG A 253 23.55 -3.32 10.89
C ARG A 253 23.68 -2.45 9.66
N ASN A 254 24.82 -1.76 9.61
CA ASN A 254 25.38 -1.01 8.49
C ASN A 254 24.35 -0.21 7.68
N ASP A 255 24.30 1.09 7.96
CA ASP A 255 23.88 2.06 6.96
C ASP A 255 24.54 1.67 5.60
N PRO A 256 23.79 1.44 4.51
CA PRO A 256 24.33 1.24 3.18
C PRO A 256 25.28 2.37 2.80
N GLY A 257 25.14 3.57 3.36
CA GLY A 257 26.14 4.64 3.28
C GLY A 257 27.53 4.24 3.79
N ALA A 258 27.63 3.32 4.75
CA ALA A 258 28.84 2.84 5.40
C ALA A 258 29.49 1.60 4.74
N LEU A 259 28.80 0.91 3.82
CA LEU A 259 29.43 -0.16 3.04
C LEU A 259 30.35 0.45 1.97
N PRO A 260 31.64 0.07 1.89
CA PRO A 260 32.50 0.48 0.79
C PRO A 260 32.02 -0.16 -0.52
N GLY A 261 31.86 0.63 -1.59
CA GLY A 261 31.41 0.13 -2.90
C GLY A 261 30.51 1.12 -3.66
N GLY A 262 30.25 0.82 -4.93
CA GLY A 262 29.29 1.57 -5.76
C GLY A 262 27.84 1.30 -5.33
N ILE A 263 26.89 2.15 -5.76
CA ILE A 263 25.45 1.95 -5.53
C ILE A 263 25.03 0.53 -5.95
N ASP A 264 25.51 0.06 -7.09
CA ASP A 264 25.14 -1.27 -7.61
C ASP A 264 25.58 -2.46 -6.74
N GLU A 265 26.72 -2.37 -6.05
CA GLU A 265 27.20 -3.40 -5.12
C GLU A 265 26.39 -3.38 -3.82
N LYS A 266 25.96 -2.19 -3.36
CA LYS A 266 25.17 -2.05 -2.13
C LYS A 266 23.79 -2.67 -2.24
N TYR A 267 23.20 -2.64 -3.43
CA TYR A 267 21.86 -3.15 -3.69
C TYR A 267 21.85 -4.51 -4.38
N SER A 268 23.00 -5.16 -4.60
CA SER A 268 23.08 -6.43 -5.35
C SER A 268 22.25 -7.55 -4.72
N GLU A 269 22.16 -7.60 -3.39
CA GLU A 269 21.33 -8.58 -2.67
C GLU A 269 19.84 -8.41 -2.98
N TRP A 270 19.38 -7.16 -3.12
CA TRP A 270 17.99 -6.88 -3.45
C TRP A 270 17.65 -7.21 -4.90
N LYS A 271 18.66 -7.22 -5.79
CA LYS A 271 18.46 -7.55 -7.21
C LYS A 271 18.19 -9.03 -7.45
N GLN A 272 18.76 -9.91 -6.62
CA GLN A 272 18.73 -11.37 -6.85
C GLN A 272 17.31 -11.95 -6.97
N PRO A 273 16.34 -11.65 -6.07
CA PRO A 273 14.99 -12.21 -6.19
C PRO A 273 14.29 -11.88 -7.51
N TYR A 274 14.50 -10.65 -8.02
CA TYR A 274 13.93 -10.24 -9.30
C TYR A 274 14.62 -10.92 -10.48
N LEU A 275 15.96 -11.07 -10.43
CA LEU A 275 16.73 -11.80 -11.43
C LEU A 275 16.29 -13.28 -11.49
N ASP A 276 16.11 -13.92 -10.34
CA ASP A 276 15.66 -15.32 -10.26
C ASP A 276 14.27 -15.50 -10.87
N ASN A 277 13.33 -14.59 -10.58
CA ASN A 277 11.99 -14.61 -11.17
C ASN A 277 12.05 -14.43 -12.68
N ILE A 278 12.82 -13.46 -13.19
CA ILE A 278 12.98 -13.23 -14.63
C ILE A 278 13.59 -14.46 -15.32
N GLN A 279 14.60 -15.08 -14.71
CA GLN A 279 15.22 -16.31 -15.23
C GLN A 279 14.22 -17.47 -15.27
N ALA A 280 13.43 -17.65 -14.22
CA ALA A 280 12.38 -18.67 -14.18
C ALA A 280 11.34 -18.44 -15.29
N ILE A 281 10.92 -17.19 -15.50
CA ILE A 281 9.96 -16.82 -16.54
C ILE A 281 10.51 -17.10 -17.93
N ASN A 282 11.73 -16.63 -18.21
CA ASN A 282 12.39 -16.86 -19.50
C ASN A 282 12.61 -18.35 -19.79
N LYS A 283 12.98 -19.15 -18.77
CA LYS A 283 13.22 -20.58 -18.93
C LYS A 283 11.95 -21.35 -19.30
N ARG A 284 10.80 -21.02 -18.70
CA ARG A 284 9.53 -21.70 -18.98
C ARG A 284 8.86 -21.20 -20.27
N GLY A 285 8.99 -19.90 -20.57
CA GLY A 285 8.45 -19.30 -21.79
C GLY A 285 9.28 -19.56 -23.06
N ALA A 286 10.51 -20.05 -22.92
CA ALA A 286 11.38 -20.36 -24.04
C ALA A 286 10.88 -21.55 -24.87
N GLN A 287 10.83 -21.39 -26.19
CA GLN A 287 10.57 -22.50 -27.11
C GLN A 287 11.73 -23.52 -27.05
N PRO A 288 11.43 -24.84 -27.15
CA PRO A 288 12.45 -25.88 -27.17
C PRO A 288 13.51 -25.61 -28.25
N GLY A 289 14.79 -25.50 -27.86
CA GLY A 289 15.92 -25.29 -28.78
C GLY A 289 16.38 -23.84 -28.96
N SER A 290 15.77 -22.86 -28.29
CA SER A 290 16.22 -21.47 -28.34
C SER A 290 17.58 -21.27 -27.63
N LYS A 291 18.50 -20.52 -28.27
CA LYS A 291 19.79 -20.10 -27.66
C LYS A 291 19.61 -19.19 -26.42
N GLN A 292 18.38 -18.76 -26.15
CA GLN A 292 17.98 -17.89 -25.04
C GLN A 292 18.18 -18.54 -23.66
N LEU A 293 18.27 -19.87 -23.61
CA LEU A 293 18.65 -20.63 -22.39
C LEU A 293 20.06 -20.33 -21.86
N ARG A 294 20.89 -19.57 -22.59
CA ARG A 294 22.27 -19.24 -22.21
C ARG A 294 22.48 -17.79 -21.74
N LEU A 295 21.41 -17.00 -21.61
CA LEU A 295 21.56 -15.57 -21.27
C LEU A 295 21.76 -15.35 -19.77
N GLN A 296 22.85 -14.62 -19.51
CA GLN A 296 23.52 -14.27 -18.26
C GLN A 296 22.59 -13.79 -17.13
N ALA A 297 23.08 -13.91 -15.88
CA ALA A 297 22.54 -13.31 -14.67
C ALA A 297 22.57 -11.77 -14.70
N ARG A 298 21.83 -11.17 -15.63
CA ARG A 298 21.71 -9.73 -15.84
C ARG A 298 20.25 -9.37 -16.03
N LEU A 299 19.91 -8.15 -15.62
CA LEU A 299 18.58 -7.60 -15.87
C LEU A 299 18.35 -7.49 -17.38
N PRO A 300 17.12 -7.75 -17.87
CA PRO A 300 16.78 -7.50 -19.25
C PRO A 300 17.00 -6.03 -19.63
N GLU A 301 17.14 -5.78 -20.93
CA GLU A 301 17.08 -4.43 -21.45
C GLU A 301 15.77 -3.75 -21.02
N ARG A 302 15.81 -2.46 -20.69
CA ARG A 302 14.68 -1.66 -20.15
C ARG A 302 14.24 -2.01 -18.71
N TRP A 303 14.97 -2.84 -17.97
CA TRP A 303 14.73 -3.05 -16.53
C TRP A 303 15.79 -2.33 -15.69
N GLU A 304 15.34 -1.54 -14.71
CA GLU A 304 16.21 -0.85 -13.77
C GLU A 304 15.78 -1.17 -12.33
N ILE A 305 16.75 -1.42 -11.46
CA ILE A 305 16.52 -1.53 -10.02
C ILE A 305 17.13 -0.29 -9.37
N LEU A 306 16.27 0.55 -8.79
CA LEU A 306 16.65 1.84 -8.22
C LEU A 306 16.32 1.87 -6.72
N PRO A 307 17.12 2.57 -5.91
CA PRO A 307 16.77 2.84 -4.52
C PRO A 307 15.50 3.67 -4.42
N PHE A 308 14.72 3.47 -3.37
CA PHE A 308 13.45 4.16 -3.16
C PHE A 308 13.58 5.68 -3.13
N GLU A 309 14.70 6.18 -2.65
CA GLU A 309 15.01 7.60 -2.53
C GLU A 309 15.21 8.27 -3.90
N PHE A 310 15.58 7.51 -4.95
CA PHE A 310 15.79 8.06 -6.30
C PHE A 310 14.50 8.53 -6.97
N MET A 311 13.35 8.03 -6.52
CA MET A 311 12.05 8.45 -7.02
C MET A 311 11.64 9.84 -6.48
N ARG A 312 12.28 10.31 -5.40
CA ARG A 312 11.96 11.61 -4.80
C ARG A 312 12.38 12.75 -5.73
N GLY A 313 11.47 13.71 -5.94
CA GLY A 313 11.76 14.94 -6.68
C GLY A 313 11.76 14.81 -8.22
N ARG A 314 11.33 13.69 -8.78
CA ARG A 314 11.25 13.45 -10.23
C ARG A 314 9.84 13.07 -10.66
N SER A 315 9.39 13.49 -11.84
CA SER A 315 8.19 12.90 -12.46
C SER A 315 8.62 11.64 -13.22
N ILE A 316 7.94 10.52 -13.01
CA ILE A 316 8.26 9.23 -13.64
C ILE A 316 7.13 8.88 -14.61
N SER A 317 7.35 9.14 -15.89
CA SER A 317 6.39 8.87 -16.97
C SER A 317 6.82 7.64 -17.79
N ASP A 318 5.89 7.10 -18.58
CA ASP A 318 6.12 6.00 -19.53
C ASP A 318 6.76 4.75 -18.90
N SER A 319 6.52 4.53 -17.60
CA SER A 319 7.21 3.51 -16.82
C SER A 319 6.25 2.63 -16.03
N LEU A 320 6.53 1.33 -16.00
CA LEU A 320 5.91 0.42 -15.04
C LEU A 320 6.80 0.33 -13.81
N ILE A 321 6.28 0.73 -12.65
CA ILE A 321 7.03 0.90 -11.41
C ILE A 321 6.53 -0.11 -10.40
N ILE A 322 7.40 -0.99 -9.92
CA ILE A 322 7.12 -1.94 -8.86
C ILE A 322 7.83 -1.46 -7.59
N VAL A 323 7.06 -1.24 -6.52
CA VAL A 323 7.61 -0.96 -5.20
C VAL A 323 7.24 -2.10 -4.27
N ASP A 324 8.23 -2.92 -3.94
CA ASP A 324 8.07 -4.07 -3.04
C ASP A 324 8.37 -3.67 -1.58
N GLU A 325 7.83 -4.43 -0.63
CA GLU A 325 7.93 -4.16 0.82
C GLU A 325 7.50 -2.74 1.24
N PHE A 326 6.44 -2.22 0.63
CA PHE A 326 5.97 -0.86 0.81
C PHE A 326 5.43 -0.56 2.22
N GLN A 327 5.09 -1.59 3.01
CA GLN A 327 4.74 -1.46 4.43
C GLN A 327 5.87 -0.89 5.29
N ASN A 328 7.09 -0.85 4.77
CA ASN A 328 8.23 -0.29 5.48
C ASN A 328 8.38 1.24 5.29
N THR A 329 7.43 1.88 4.61
CA THR A 329 7.39 3.34 4.44
C THR A 329 6.44 3.98 5.43
N ASN A 330 6.68 5.25 5.78
CA ASN A 330 5.68 6.05 6.49
C ASN A 330 4.73 6.80 5.52
N GLY A 331 3.68 7.42 6.04
CA GLY A 331 2.70 8.14 5.23
C GLY A 331 3.26 9.30 4.39
N HIS A 332 4.31 9.98 4.85
CA HIS A 332 4.96 11.04 4.07
C HIS A 332 5.71 10.47 2.87
N GLU A 333 6.43 9.38 3.07
CA GLU A 333 7.16 8.66 2.02
C GLU A 333 6.22 8.07 0.98
N ALA A 334 5.14 7.42 1.43
CA ALA A 334 4.13 6.87 0.54
C ALA A 334 3.49 7.95 -0.34
N LYS A 335 3.06 9.07 0.27
CA LYS A 335 2.52 10.22 -0.46
C LYS A 335 3.54 10.82 -1.43
N THR A 336 4.81 10.85 -1.05
CA THR A 336 5.87 11.38 -1.91
C THR A 336 6.01 10.57 -3.19
N ILE A 337 5.88 9.25 -3.16
CA ILE A 337 5.95 8.41 -4.37
C ILE A 337 4.67 8.47 -5.19
N LEU A 338 3.51 8.35 -4.54
CA LEU A 338 2.20 8.39 -5.21
C LEU A 338 2.02 9.66 -6.06
N THR A 339 2.60 10.78 -5.63
CA THR A 339 2.52 12.07 -6.34
C THR A 339 3.57 12.27 -7.44
N ARG A 340 4.40 11.25 -7.73
CA ARG A 340 5.49 11.31 -8.72
C ARG A 340 5.20 10.49 -9.97
N ILE A 341 4.11 9.74 -9.96
CA ILE A 341 3.68 8.93 -11.10
C ILE A 341 3.15 9.89 -12.16
N GLY A 342 3.85 9.91 -13.29
CA GLY A 342 3.52 10.72 -14.46
C GLY A 342 2.54 10.02 -15.38
N GLU A 343 2.33 10.63 -16.55
CA GLU A 343 1.47 10.08 -17.59
C GLU A 343 2.02 8.76 -18.13
N ASN A 344 1.13 7.92 -18.65
CA ASN A 344 1.46 6.62 -19.24
C ASN A 344 2.32 5.72 -18.32
N SER A 345 2.13 5.84 -17.01
CA SER A 345 2.83 5.03 -16.01
C SER A 345 1.85 4.16 -15.23
N LYS A 346 2.36 3.02 -14.76
CA LYS A 346 1.65 2.12 -13.85
C LYS A 346 2.49 1.90 -12.61
N LEU A 347 1.95 2.24 -11.44
CA LEU A 347 2.57 2.00 -10.14
C LEU A 347 1.94 0.78 -9.48
N ILE A 348 2.77 -0.16 -9.07
CA ILE A 348 2.39 -1.37 -8.35
C ILE A 348 3.05 -1.30 -6.97
N LEU A 349 2.25 -1.04 -5.94
CA LEU A 349 2.66 -1.04 -4.53
C LEU A 349 2.35 -2.40 -3.93
N MET A 350 3.35 -3.07 -3.37
CA MET A 350 3.17 -4.38 -2.75
C MET A 350 3.81 -4.46 -1.39
N GLY A 351 3.25 -5.29 -0.52
CA GLY A 351 3.82 -5.57 0.78
C GLY A 351 2.89 -6.44 1.61
N ASP A 352 3.24 -6.64 2.87
CA ASP A 352 2.39 -7.31 3.86
C ASP A 352 2.20 -6.34 5.04
N VAL A 353 0.97 -5.84 5.24
CA VAL A 353 0.67 -4.89 6.33
C VAL A 353 0.97 -5.44 7.73
N GLY A 354 1.08 -6.77 7.89
CA GLY A 354 1.42 -7.43 9.14
C GLY A 354 2.92 -7.71 9.32
N GLN A 355 3.71 -7.75 8.24
CA GLN A 355 5.15 -8.05 8.30
C GLN A 355 5.96 -6.77 8.13
N ILE A 356 6.13 -6.05 9.24
CA ILE A 356 6.85 -4.78 9.27
C ILE A 356 8.26 -5.02 9.79
N ASP A 357 9.27 -4.67 8.99
CA ASP A 357 10.68 -4.84 9.36
C ASP A 357 11.19 -3.67 10.23
N VAL A 358 10.47 -2.56 10.23
CA VAL A 358 10.74 -1.39 11.07
C VAL A 358 10.19 -1.63 12.49
N PRO A 359 10.91 -1.25 13.56
CA PRO A 359 10.42 -1.41 14.93
C PRO A 359 9.00 -0.86 15.15
N PRO A 360 8.18 -1.54 15.99
CA PRO A 360 6.77 -1.19 16.20
C PRO A 360 6.56 0.18 16.86
N THR A 361 7.60 0.75 17.47
CA THR A 361 7.63 2.13 17.96
C THR A 361 7.52 3.18 16.85
N PHE A 362 7.75 2.78 15.60
CA PHE A 362 7.84 3.67 14.45
C PHE A 362 6.73 3.39 13.43
N LEU A 363 6.57 2.13 13.04
CA LEU A 363 5.52 1.68 12.13
C LEU A 363 4.75 0.51 12.73
N ASN A 364 3.44 0.53 12.53
CA ASN A 364 2.53 -0.53 12.88
C ASN A 364 1.61 -0.85 11.70
N LYS A 365 0.76 -1.86 11.85
CA LYS A 365 -0.13 -2.34 10.77
C LYS A 365 -1.15 -1.31 10.26
N TRP A 366 -1.30 -0.17 10.94
CA TRP A 366 -2.27 0.87 10.62
C TRP A 366 -1.65 2.18 10.13
N ASN A 367 -0.43 2.54 10.54
CA ASN A 367 0.20 3.81 10.18
C ASN A 367 1.28 3.69 9.09
N ASN A 368 1.54 2.48 8.60
CA ASN A 368 2.48 2.28 7.50
C ASN A 368 1.92 2.73 6.14
N GLY A 369 2.81 3.01 5.20
CA GLY A 369 2.48 3.57 3.90
C GLY A 369 1.56 2.69 3.06
N LEU A 370 1.66 1.36 3.18
CA LEU A 370 0.76 0.44 2.48
C LEU A 370 -0.66 0.53 3.05
N ALA A 371 -0.81 0.40 4.38
CA ALA A 371 -2.10 0.50 5.05
C ALA A 371 -2.78 1.87 4.84
N LEU A 372 -1.99 2.95 4.86
CA LEU A 372 -2.47 4.30 4.57
C LEU A 372 -2.90 4.47 3.11
N SER A 373 -2.17 3.86 2.17
CA SER A 373 -2.52 3.91 0.75
C SER A 373 -3.81 3.15 0.47
N MET A 374 -3.98 1.96 1.07
CA MET A 374 -5.24 1.23 1.01
C MET A 374 -6.39 2.10 1.50
N ALA A 375 -6.30 2.64 2.73
CA ALA A 375 -7.36 3.47 3.29
C ALA A 375 -7.65 4.72 2.45
N ALA A 376 -6.62 5.35 1.87
CA ALA A 376 -6.80 6.50 1.01
C ALA A 376 -7.65 6.16 -0.23
N PHE A 377 -7.38 5.04 -0.88
CA PHE A 377 -8.04 4.63 -2.12
C PHE A 377 -9.28 3.75 -1.93
N THR A 378 -9.58 3.32 -0.71
CA THR A 378 -10.87 2.70 -0.37
C THR A 378 -11.86 3.69 0.23
N ASN A 379 -11.46 4.97 0.37
CA ASN A 379 -12.29 6.01 0.97
C ASN A 379 -13.60 6.23 0.20
N PRO A 380 -14.78 6.15 0.86
CA PRO A 380 -16.08 6.43 0.26
C PRO A 380 -16.22 7.80 -0.41
N SER A 381 -15.44 8.81 0.00
CA SER A 381 -15.51 10.16 -0.54
C SER A 381 -14.91 10.32 -1.95
N LEU A 382 -14.12 9.34 -2.43
CA LEU A 382 -13.60 9.37 -3.80
C LEU A 382 -14.69 9.02 -4.81
N SER A 383 -14.66 9.67 -5.97
CA SER A 383 -15.56 9.40 -7.09
C SER A 383 -15.18 8.12 -7.84
N ASP A 384 -16.13 7.55 -8.58
CA ASP A 384 -15.88 6.38 -9.43
C ASP A 384 -14.86 6.69 -10.54
N GLU A 385 -14.84 7.91 -11.07
CA GLU A 385 -13.83 8.32 -12.06
C GLU A 385 -12.42 8.25 -11.47
N GLU A 386 -12.21 8.80 -10.27
CA GLU A 386 -10.92 8.73 -9.56
C GLU A 386 -10.52 7.28 -9.26
N LEU A 387 -11.47 6.46 -8.78
CA LEU A 387 -11.23 5.06 -8.44
C LEU A 387 -11.01 4.18 -9.68
N SER A 388 -11.48 4.59 -10.85
CA SER A 388 -11.26 3.82 -12.09
C SER A 388 -9.78 3.61 -12.40
N HIS A 389 -8.90 4.48 -11.90
CA HIS A 389 -7.46 4.40 -12.09
C HIS A 389 -6.74 3.54 -11.05
N VAL A 390 -7.45 3.08 -10.01
CA VAL A 390 -6.84 2.43 -8.85
C VAL A 390 -7.49 1.08 -8.58
N ALA A 391 -6.68 0.07 -8.26
CA ALA A 391 -7.15 -1.22 -7.78
C ALA A 391 -6.47 -1.58 -6.46
N VAL A 392 -7.25 -2.10 -5.51
CA VAL A 392 -6.76 -2.62 -4.23
C VAL A 392 -7.10 -4.10 -4.16
N VAL A 393 -6.08 -4.95 -4.03
CA VAL A 393 -6.22 -6.40 -3.99
C VAL A 393 -5.48 -6.95 -2.79
N GLU A 394 -6.09 -7.93 -2.13
CA GLU A 394 -5.55 -8.61 -0.97
C GLU A 394 -5.31 -10.09 -1.28
N LEU A 395 -4.14 -10.61 -0.89
CA LEU A 395 -3.77 -12.02 -1.04
C LEU A 395 -3.45 -12.61 0.33
N PHE A 396 -4.24 -13.55 0.80
CA PHE A 396 -4.11 -14.17 2.11
C PHE A 396 -3.66 -15.63 2.03
N GLU A 397 -4.04 -16.33 0.96
CA GLU A 397 -3.75 -17.75 0.78
C GLU A 397 -2.35 -17.95 0.22
N GLY A 398 -1.45 -18.49 1.06
CA GLY A 398 -0.10 -18.83 0.67
C GLY A 398 -0.09 -19.96 -0.34
N VAL A 399 0.62 -19.78 -1.45
CA VAL A 399 0.77 -20.80 -2.48
C VAL A 399 2.16 -21.43 -2.36
N ARG A 400 2.32 -22.23 -1.31
CA ARG A 400 3.59 -22.83 -0.91
C ARG A 400 3.72 -24.27 -1.45
N SER A 401 4.95 -24.77 -1.51
CA SER A 401 5.15 -26.20 -1.73
C SER A 401 4.64 -26.99 -0.52
N ALA A 402 4.27 -28.26 -0.71
CA ALA A 402 3.79 -29.12 0.38
C ALA A 402 4.77 -29.18 1.57
N ALA A 403 6.08 -29.12 1.30
CA ALA A 403 7.12 -29.07 2.33
C ALA A 403 7.10 -27.75 3.11
N ALA A 404 6.99 -26.61 2.43
CA ALA A 404 6.94 -25.29 3.09
C ALA A 404 5.63 -25.08 3.86
N GLU A 405 4.52 -25.67 3.38
CA GLU A 405 3.24 -25.69 4.10
C GLU A 405 3.32 -26.56 5.36
N LEU A 406 3.91 -27.76 5.26
CA LEU A 406 4.20 -28.63 6.41
C LEU A 406 5.09 -27.92 7.43
N SER A 407 6.17 -27.26 6.98
CA SER A 407 7.07 -26.51 7.86
C SER A 407 6.33 -25.38 8.57
N SER A 408 5.55 -24.56 7.86
CA SER A 408 4.77 -23.48 8.48
C SER A 408 3.83 -24.04 9.54
N ARG A 409 3.02 -25.04 9.19
CA ARG A 409 2.09 -25.67 10.13
C ARG A 409 2.79 -26.29 11.34
N ALA A 410 3.91 -26.97 11.12
CA ALA A 410 4.68 -27.60 12.19
C ALA A 410 5.26 -26.55 13.16
N PHE A 411 5.71 -25.40 12.64
CA PHE A 411 6.16 -24.29 13.46
C PHE A 411 5.00 -23.59 14.17
N ASP A 412 3.88 -23.31 13.49
CA ASP A 412 2.69 -22.71 14.10
C ASP A 412 2.14 -23.57 15.25
N MET A 413 2.20 -24.90 15.11
CA MET A 413 1.86 -25.87 16.17
C MET A 413 2.88 -25.88 17.32
N ALA A 414 4.17 -25.64 17.03
CA ALA A 414 5.23 -25.62 18.03
C ALA A 414 5.34 -24.29 18.77
N THR A 415 4.87 -23.18 18.17
CA THR A 415 4.86 -21.83 18.75
C THR A 415 3.45 -21.21 18.70
N PRO A 416 2.47 -21.75 19.44
CA PRO A 416 1.15 -21.16 19.50
C PRO A 416 1.24 -19.88 20.35
N ASN A 417 1.16 -18.73 19.69
CA ASN A 417 1.20 -17.35 20.23
C ASN A 417 2.59 -16.74 20.42
N HIS A 418 3.02 -15.98 19.41
CA HIS A 418 3.77 -14.74 19.60
C HIS A 418 3.15 -13.62 18.78
#